data_AF-A0A2D7L2U6-F1
#
_entry.id   AF-A0A2D7L2U6-F1
#
_cell.length_a   1.000
_cell.length_b   1.000
_cell.length_c   1.000
_cell.angle_alpha   90.00
_cell.angle_beta   90.00
_cell.angle_gamma   90.00
#
_symmetry.space_group_name_H-M   'P 1'
#
loop_
_entity.id
_entity.type
_entity.pdbx_description
1 polymer ?
#
loop_
_entity_poly.entity_id
_entity_poly.type
_entity_poly.pdbx_seq_one_letter_code
_entity_poly.pdbx_strand_id
1 'polypeptide(L)'
;MLKRGVQSALTRGLEQWLWFLGVDTRNPEGNLLVRNGFRKFKPPRTKGSSRYQRKWRGNLIDLHSFFVGIYPERADGFIFIRARNQCFLFTDNQPPCPGDYPEDCIISADTDELTHRFHTAASTFLSWLEEYEQWVDFTYGTNYRADCYDAYHLKWQPPTIGRNWFNCFRHQPHKTEELKSVEAYMKLLEPDTVV
;
A
#
# COMPACT_ATOMS: atom_id res chain seq x y z
N MET A 1 -9.62 -9.86 17.29
CA MET A 1 -9.65 -10.09 15.83
C MET A 1 -10.23 -8.88 15.10
N LEU A 2 -9.79 -8.63 13.85
CA LEU A 2 -10.42 -7.64 12.96
C LEU A 2 -11.79 -8.16 12.48
N LYS A 3 -12.69 -7.24 12.11
CA LYS A 3 -13.94 -7.63 11.43
C LYS A 3 -13.63 -8.31 10.11
N ARG A 4 -14.50 -9.25 9.72
CA ARG A 4 -14.42 -9.94 8.42
C ARG A 4 -14.36 -8.91 7.29
N GLY A 5 -13.49 -9.12 6.32
CA GLY A 5 -13.36 -8.26 5.13
C GLY A 5 -12.46 -7.02 5.31
N VAL A 6 -12.09 -6.64 6.54
CA VAL A 6 -11.24 -5.44 6.78
C VAL A 6 -9.85 -5.56 6.15
N GLN A 7 -9.17 -6.70 6.27
CA GLN A 7 -7.89 -6.90 5.60
C GLN A 7 -8.01 -6.89 4.07
N SER A 8 -9.10 -7.43 3.52
CA SER A 8 -9.37 -7.38 2.08
C SER A 8 -9.56 -5.93 1.60
N ALA A 9 -10.28 -5.12 2.37
CA ALA A 9 -10.44 -3.70 2.10
C ALA A 9 -9.10 -2.94 2.16
N LEU A 10 -8.25 -3.23 3.16
CA LEU A 10 -6.90 -2.65 3.25
C LEU A 10 -6.08 -2.97 1.99
N THR A 11 -6.02 -4.25 1.61
CA THR A 11 -5.33 -4.72 0.40
C THR A 11 -5.82 -3.98 -0.85
N ARG A 12 -7.13 -3.90 -1.06
CA ARG A 12 -7.72 -3.20 -2.23
C ARG A 12 -7.36 -1.72 -2.27
N GLY A 13 -7.38 -1.08 -1.11
CA GLY A 13 -6.91 0.29 -0.98
C GLY A 13 -5.46 0.42 -1.39
N LEU A 14 -4.59 -0.44 -0.89
CA LEU A 14 -3.16 -0.40 -1.20
C LEU A 14 -2.86 -0.70 -2.67
N GLU A 15 -3.63 -1.57 -3.33
CA GLU A 15 -3.53 -1.81 -4.77
C GLU A 15 -3.85 -0.53 -5.57
N GLN A 16 -4.93 0.18 -5.22
CA GLN A 16 -5.23 1.47 -5.83
C GLN A 16 -4.16 2.53 -5.53
N TRP A 17 -3.63 2.55 -4.30
CA TRP A 17 -2.54 3.46 -3.94
C TRP A 17 -1.26 3.19 -4.71
N LEU A 18 -0.94 1.92 -4.98
CA LEU A 18 0.21 1.56 -5.79
C LEU A 18 0.08 2.09 -7.22
N TRP A 19 -1.14 2.13 -7.78
CA TRP A 19 -1.41 2.82 -9.03
C TRP A 19 -1.14 4.33 -8.93
N PHE A 20 -1.62 4.99 -7.88
CA PHE A 20 -1.37 6.42 -7.64
C PHE A 20 0.12 6.73 -7.56
N LEU A 21 0.90 5.93 -6.82
CA LEU A 21 2.37 6.03 -6.79
C LEU A 21 2.99 5.82 -8.18
N GLY A 22 2.42 4.92 -8.99
CA GLY A 22 2.82 4.72 -10.38
C GLY A 22 2.61 5.95 -11.26
N VAL A 23 1.51 6.70 -11.08
CA VAL A 23 1.27 7.98 -11.74
C VAL A 23 2.28 9.03 -11.25
N ASP A 24 2.49 9.13 -9.94
CA ASP A 24 3.44 10.04 -9.29
C ASP A 24 4.87 9.91 -9.84
N THR A 25 5.30 8.69 -10.15
CA THR A 25 6.65 8.47 -10.71
C THR A 25 6.83 8.94 -12.15
N ARG A 26 5.72 9.16 -12.87
CA ARG A 26 5.65 9.55 -14.29
C ARG A 26 5.15 10.98 -14.50
N ASN A 27 4.93 11.72 -13.42
CA ASN A 27 4.37 13.07 -13.50
C ASN A 27 5.25 13.96 -14.41
N PRO A 28 4.64 14.77 -15.31
CA PRO A 28 5.36 15.62 -16.25
C PRO A 28 6.33 16.61 -15.59
N GLU A 29 6.03 17.06 -14.36
CA GLU A 29 6.87 17.98 -13.59
C GLU A 29 7.97 17.25 -12.78
N GLY A 30 8.21 15.99 -13.10
CA GLY A 30 9.22 15.15 -12.48
C GLY A 30 8.65 14.15 -11.48
N ASN A 31 9.50 13.23 -11.05
CA ASN A 31 9.11 12.11 -10.19
C ASN A 31 8.78 12.59 -8.76
N LEU A 32 7.52 12.51 -8.37
CA LEU A 32 7.03 13.02 -7.06
C LEU A 32 7.68 12.30 -5.87
N LEU A 33 7.92 10.98 -5.96
CA LEU A 33 8.59 10.25 -4.89
C LEU A 33 10.01 10.79 -4.65
N VAL A 34 10.76 11.05 -5.72
CA VAL A 34 12.10 11.64 -5.61
C VAL A 34 12.02 13.06 -5.04
N ARG A 35 11.07 13.87 -5.49
CA ARG A 35 10.83 15.23 -4.94
C ARG A 35 10.47 15.19 -3.45
N ASN A 36 9.77 14.15 -3.01
CA ASN A 36 9.43 13.91 -1.61
C ASN A 36 10.60 13.30 -0.79
N GLY A 37 11.77 13.07 -1.40
CA GLY A 37 12.97 12.61 -0.70
C GLY A 37 13.24 11.12 -0.77
N PHE A 38 12.56 10.38 -1.66
CA PHE A 38 12.94 9.00 -1.95
C PHE A 38 14.21 8.92 -2.81
N ARG A 39 15.09 7.99 -2.47
CA ARG A 39 16.15 7.55 -3.36
C ARG A 39 15.60 6.55 -4.35
N LYS A 40 15.74 6.86 -5.65
CA LYS A 40 15.41 5.94 -6.75
C LYS A 40 16.59 5.03 -7.05
N PHE A 41 16.32 3.72 -7.13
CA PHE A 41 17.27 2.70 -7.57
C PHE A 41 16.91 2.25 -8.98
N LYS A 42 17.93 2.12 -9.84
CA LYS A 42 17.73 1.65 -11.20
C LYS A 42 17.41 0.14 -11.19
N PRO A 43 16.45 -0.34 -12.00
CA PRO A 43 16.27 -1.76 -12.20
C PRO A 43 17.53 -2.37 -12.84
N PRO A 44 17.86 -3.64 -12.55
CA PRO A 44 19.00 -4.30 -13.16
C PRO A 44 18.76 -4.56 -14.66
N ARG A 45 19.22 -3.64 -15.52
CA ARG A 45 19.40 -3.72 -17.00
C ARG A 45 18.25 -4.25 -17.89
N THR A 46 17.19 -4.85 -17.36
CA THR A 46 16.00 -5.32 -18.05
C THR A 46 14.81 -4.40 -17.77
N LYS A 47 13.80 -4.45 -18.65
CA LYS A 47 12.53 -3.73 -18.46
C LYS A 47 11.96 -4.10 -17.09
N GLY A 48 11.73 -3.11 -16.24
CA GLY A 48 11.20 -3.30 -14.90
C GLY A 48 10.91 -1.98 -14.22
N SER A 49 10.06 -2.03 -13.21
CA SER A 49 9.76 -0.85 -12.37
C SER A 49 10.98 -0.46 -11.54
N SER A 50 11.12 0.84 -11.27
CA SER A 50 12.17 1.30 -10.35
C SER A 50 11.79 1.00 -8.90
N ARG A 51 12.79 0.77 -8.05
CA ARG A 51 12.63 0.65 -6.59
C ARG A 51 12.91 2.00 -5.94
N TYR A 52 12.16 2.37 -4.92
CA TYR A 52 12.30 3.64 -4.20
C TYR A 52 12.40 3.39 -2.71
N GLN A 53 13.39 3.97 -2.05
CA GLN A 53 13.53 3.88 -0.59
C GLN A 53 13.68 5.23 0.07
N ARG A 54 13.15 5.36 1.29
CA ARG A 54 13.29 6.55 2.13
C ARG A 54 13.36 6.18 3.60
N LYS A 55 14.25 6.82 4.36
CA LYS A 55 14.19 6.78 5.83
C LYS A 55 13.11 7.73 6.32
N TRP A 56 12.21 7.26 7.16
CA TRP A 56 11.13 8.03 7.76
C TRP A 56 10.98 7.65 9.24
N ARG A 57 11.21 8.62 10.14
CA ARG A 57 11.18 8.44 11.60
C ARG A 57 11.95 7.20 12.11
N GLY A 58 13.13 6.95 11.53
CA GLY A 58 13.97 5.80 11.87
C GLY A 58 13.60 4.49 11.16
N ASN A 59 12.45 4.42 10.48
CA ASN A 59 12.03 3.27 9.69
C ASN A 59 12.47 3.40 8.24
N LEU A 60 12.61 2.27 7.55
CA LEU A 60 12.82 2.24 6.10
C LEU A 60 11.47 2.03 5.39
N ILE A 61 11.10 2.94 4.49
CA ILE A 61 10.03 2.72 3.52
C ILE A 61 10.65 2.17 2.25
N ASP A 62 10.06 1.12 1.66
CA ASP A 62 10.47 0.55 0.39
C ASP A 62 9.27 0.34 -0.54
N LEU A 63 9.38 0.87 -1.75
CA LEU A 63 8.32 0.88 -2.74
C LEU A 63 8.82 0.27 -4.06
N HIS A 64 8.07 -0.70 -4.55
CA HIS A 64 8.24 -1.30 -5.87
C HIS A 64 6.87 -1.63 -6.47
N SER A 65 6.73 -1.80 -7.78
CA SER A 65 5.43 -2.14 -8.37
C SER A 65 4.88 -3.52 -7.99
N PHE A 66 5.65 -4.32 -7.26
CA PHE A 66 5.27 -5.65 -6.79
C PHE A 66 4.94 -5.68 -5.29
N PHE A 67 5.44 -4.71 -4.52
CA PHE A 67 5.19 -4.62 -3.10
C PHE A 67 5.40 -3.20 -2.58
N VAL A 68 4.77 -2.89 -1.46
CA VAL A 68 5.14 -1.73 -0.64
C VAL A 68 5.27 -2.17 0.81
N GLY A 69 6.21 -1.59 1.54
CA GLY A 69 6.37 -1.91 2.95
C GLY A 69 7.13 -0.89 3.76
N ILE A 70 7.03 -1.06 5.07
CA ILE A 70 7.82 -0.34 6.08
C ILE A 70 8.56 -1.36 6.94
N TYR A 71 9.83 -1.08 7.22
CA TYR A 71 10.75 -1.99 7.90
C TYR A 71 11.42 -1.21 9.06
N PRO A 72 10.89 -1.35 10.28
CA PRO A 72 11.52 -0.83 11.50
C PRO A 72 12.77 -1.65 11.87
N GLU A 73 13.72 -1.04 12.59
CA GLU A 73 14.94 -1.73 13.01
C GLU A 73 14.70 -2.70 14.20
N ARG A 74 13.71 -2.40 15.04
CA ARG A 74 13.47 -3.07 16.35
C ARG A 74 12.03 -3.52 16.57
N ALA A 75 11.25 -3.64 15.51
CA ALA A 75 9.86 -4.06 15.55
C ALA A 75 9.49 -4.72 14.22
N ASP A 76 8.38 -5.44 14.19
CA ASP A 76 7.87 -5.98 12.94
C ASP A 76 7.48 -4.87 11.97
N GLY A 77 7.78 -5.11 10.71
CA GLY A 77 7.31 -4.34 9.57
C GLY A 77 5.96 -4.78 9.04
N PHE A 78 5.55 -4.06 8.00
CA PHE A 78 4.33 -4.32 7.24
C PHE A 78 4.69 -4.41 5.78
N ILE A 79 4.10 -5.37 5.07
CA ILE A 79 4.27 -5.51 3.62
C ILE A 79 2.95 -5.85 2.95
N PHE A 80 2.64 -5.13 1.87
CA PHE A 80 1.65 -5.54 0.90
C PHE A 80 2.35 -6.15 -0.31
N ILE A 81 1.99 -7.38 -0.67
CA ILE A 81 2.54 -8.10 -1.83
C ILE A 81 1.46 -8.20 -2.90
N ARG A 82 1.67 -7.49 -4.01
CA ARG A 82 0.70 -7.37 -5.10
C ARG A 82 0.32 -8.71 -5.72
N ALA A 83 1.32 -9.55 -6.01
CA ALA A 83 1.09 -10.86 -6.65
C ALA A 83 0.25 -11.80 -5.78
N ARG A 84 0.25 -11.61 -4.46
CA ARG A 84 -0.59 -12.36 -3.51
C ARG A 84 -1.90 -11.65 -3.20
N ASN A 85 -2.04 -10.41 -3.66
CA ASN A 85 -3.13 -9.51 -3.31
C ASN A 85 -3.43 -9.55 -1.81
N GLN A 86 -2.39 -9.42 -0.98
CA GLN A 86 -2.51 -9.60 0.46
C GLN A 86 -1.45 -8.79 1.23
N CYS A 87 -1.83 -8.38 2.44
CA CYS A 87 -0.98 -7.71 3.41
C CYS A 87 -0.51 -8.70 4.49
N PHE A 88 0.73 -8.53 4.95
CA PHE A 88 1.35 -9.40 5.94
C PHE A 88 2.11 -8.58 6.99
N LEU A 89 2.30 -9.20 8.14
CA LEU A 89 3.34 -8.81 9.09
C LEU A 89 4.68 -9.29 8.52
N PHE A 90 5.72 -8.47 8.65
CA PHE A 90 7.05 -8.79 8.14
C PHE A 90 8.07 -8.70 9.28
N THR A 91 8.76 -9.80 9.61
CA THR A 91 9.56 -9.87 10.85
C THR A 91 11.03 -9.51 10.68
N ASP A 92 11.52 -9.35 9.44
CA ASP A 92 12.88 -8.90 9.16
C ASP A 92 12.93 -7.36 9.02
N ASN A 93 14.08 -6.79 9.32
CA ASN A 93 14.36 -5.36 9.17
C ASN A 93 14.91 -4.99 7.79
N GLN A 94 15.24 -5.98 6.96
CA GLN A 94 15.65 -5.76 5.56
C GLN A 94 14.49 -6.02 4.59
N PRO A 95 14.23 -5.09 3.65
CA PRO A 95 13.17 -5.27 2.67
C PRO A 95 13.52 -6.38 1.67
N PRO A 96 12.53 -7.20 1.25
CA PRO A 96 12.77 -8.29 0.31
C PRO A 96 13.21 -7.77 -1.06
N CYS A 97 13.78 -8.67 -1.86
CA CYS A 97 14.02 -8.41 -3.26
C CYS A 97 12.70 -8.54 -4.04
N PRO A 98 12.41 -7.65 -5.01
CA PRO A 98 11.20 -7.81 -5.82
C PRO A 98 11.12 -9.18 -6.51
N GLY A 99 10.08 -9.95 -6.17
CA GLY A 99 9.88 -11.30 -6.71
C GLY A 99 10.58 -12.43 -5.92
N ASP A 100 11.34 -12.09 -4.89
CA ASP A 100 12.01 -13.04 -3.99
C ASP A 100 11.67 -12.68 -2.54
N TYR A 101 10.71 -13.41 -2.00
CA TYR A 101 10.06 -13.12 -0.73
C TYR A 101 10.45 -14.19 0.31
N PRO A 102 11.12 -13.82 1.42
CA PRO A 102 11.50 -14.77 2.47
C PRO A 102 10.26 -15.22 3.23
N GLU A 103 9.77 -16.43 2.93
CA GLU A 103 8.50 -16.94 3.46
C GLU A 103 8.49 -17.09 5.00
N ASP A 104 9.65 -17.36 5.58
CA ASP A 104 9.87 -17.43 7.03
C ASP A 104 9.68 -16.07 7.73
N CYS A 105 9.81 -14.97 6.99
CA CYS A 105 9.62 -13.62 7.50
C CYS A 105 8.22 -13.06 7.24
N ILE A 106 7.37 -13.78 6.50
CA ILE A 106 6.02 -13.33 6.10
C ILE A 106 4.98 -14.03 6.96
N ILE A 107 4.37 -13.28 7.88
CA ILE A 107 3.45 -13.84 8.87
C ILE A 107 2.02 -13.34 8.60
N SER A 108 1.09 -14.30 8.51
CA SER A 108 -0.34 -14.02 8.45
C SER A 108 -0.88 -13.68 9.84
N ALA A 109 -1.85 -12.77 9.91
CA ALA A 109 -2.48 -12.37 11.17
C ALA A 109 -3.68 -13.26 11.51
N ASP A 110 -3.43 -14.50 11.92
CA ASP A 110 -4.45 -15.52 12.22
C ASP A 110 -4.81 -15.63 13.71
N THR A 111 -3.92 -15.20 14.61
CA THR A 111 -4.17 -15.09 16.05
C THR A 111 -4.44 -13.65 16.48
N ASP A 112 -4.99 -13.45 17.68
CA ASP A 112 -5.23 -12.12 18.25
C ASP A 112 -3.92 -11.34 18.47
N GLU A 113 -2.86 -12.01 18.91
CA GLU A 113 -1.54 -11.41 19.09
C GLU A 113 -0.97 -10.93 17.75
N LEU A 114 -0.98 -11.79 16.73
CA LEU A 114 -0.49 -11.44 15.40
C LEU A 114 -1.35 -10.36 14.74
N THR A 115 -2.66 -10.36 14.99
CA THR A 115 -3.57 -9.29 14.56
C THR A 115 -3.18 -7.95 15.17
N HIS A 116 -2.83 -7.92 16.46
CA HIS A 116 -2.42 -6.70 17.13
C HIS A 116 -1.08 -6.16 16.59
N ARG A 117 -0.10 -7.05 16.39
CA ARG A 117 1.20 -6.72 15.80
C ARG A 117 1.05 -6.22 14.36
N PHE A 118 0.25 -6.91 13.55
CA PHE A 118 -0.09 -6.51 12.18
C PHE A 118 -0.74 -5.13 12.13
N HIS A 119 -1.73 -4.87 12.99
CA HIS A 119 -2.39 -3.56 13.06
C HIS A 119 -1.39 -2.45 13.42
N THR A 120 -0.48 -2.70 14.37
CA THR A 120 0.54 -1.73 14.78
C THR A 120 1.49 -1.40 13.62
N ALA A 121 1.99 -2.43 12.92
CA ALA A 121 2.86 -2.25 11.76
C ALA A 121 2.14 -1.54 10.60
N ALA A 122 0.92 -1.98 10.26
CA ALA A 122 0.09 -1.37 9.22
C ALA A 122 -0.25 0.10 9.56
N SER A 123 -0.56 0.40 10.82
CA SER A 123 -0.83 1.78 11.28
C SER A 123 0.38 2.69 11.12
N THR A 124 1.59 2.15 11.33
CA THR A 124 2.84 2.87 11.11
C THR A 124 3.03 3.18 9.62
N PHE A 125 2.82 2.20 8.74
CA PHE A 125 2.85 2.40 7.29
C PHE A 125 1.82 3.45 6.83
N LEU A 126 0.57 3.32 7.29
CA LEU A 126 -0.51 4.22 6.90
C LEU A 126 -0.31 5.64 7.42
N SER A 127 0.41 5.81 8.54
CA SER A 127 0.81 7.14 9.00
C SER A 127 1.79 7.81 8.04
N TRP A 128 2.74 7.06 7.47
CA TRP A 128 3.61 7.59 6.42
C TRP A 128 2.82 7.91 5.16
N LEU A 129 1.92 7.01 4.73
CA LEU A 129 1.11 7.20 3.54
C LEU A 129 0.26 8.47 3.65
N GLU A 130 -0.39 8.70 4.79
CA GLU A 130 -1.18 9.90 5.03
C GLU A 130 -0.34 11.18 4.99
N GLU A 131 0.88 11.17 5.56
CA GLU A 131 1.82 12.31 5.45
C GLU A 131 2.25 12.56 4.00
N TYR A 132 2.48 11.50 3.22
CA TYR A 132 2.79 11.60 1.80
C TYR A 132 1.62 12.22 1.04
N GLU A 133 0.38 11.82 1.33
CA GLU A 133 -0.81 12.36 0.68
C GLU A 133 -1.10 13.80 1.02
N GLN A 134 -0.89 14.21 2.27
CA GLN A 134 -0.96 15.62 2.65
C GLN A 134 0.07 16.46 1.89
N TRP A 135 1.28 15.94 1.68
CA TRP A 135 2.28 16.63 0.86
C TRP A 135 1.87 16.71 -0.62
N VAL A 136 1.27 15.66 -1.18
CA VAL A 136 0.75 15.68 -2.56
C VAL A 136 -0.37 16.71 -2.70
N ASP A 137 -1.35 16.72 -1.80
CA ASP A 137 -2.43 17.71 -1.81
C ASP A 137 -1.89 19.15 -1.72
N PHE A 138 -0.92 19.38 -0.84
CA PHE A 138 -0.30 20.69 -0.68
C PHE A 138 0.46 21.12 -1.95
N THR A 139 1.10 20.19 -2.65
CA THR A 139 1.98 20.50 -3.78
C THR A 139 1.24 20.57 -5.11
N TYR A 140 0.21 19.75 -5.31
CA TYR A 140 -0.49 19.57 -6.60
C TYR A 140 -1.99 19.86 -6.55
N GLY A 141 -2.51 20.21 -5.36
CA GLY A 141 -3.93 20.47 -5.15
C GLY A 141 -4.76 19.20 -4.95
N THR A 142 -5.92 19.37 -4.32
CA THR A 142 -6.81 18.28 -3.91
C THR A 142 -7.46 17.53 -5.08
N ASN A 143 -7.46 18.11 -6.28
CA ASN A 143 -8.03 17.48 -7.48
C ASN A 143 -7.10 16.44 -8.10
N TYR A 144 -5.79 16.51 -7.84
CA TYR A 144 -4.80 15.62 -8.46
C TYR A 144 -5.12 14.13 -8.23
N ARG A 145 -5.55 13.76 -7.01
CA ARG A 145 -5.96 12.38 -6.72
C ARG A 145 -7.28 11.98 -7.36
N ALA A 146 -8.20 12.92 -7.56
CA ALA A 146 -9.43 12.66 -8.31
C ALA A 146 -9.09 12.34 -9.77
N ASP A 147 -8.20 13.10 -10.39
CA ASP A 147 -7.74 12.84 -11.77
C ASP A 147 -7.02 11.48 -11.89
N CYS A 148 -6.16 11.15 -10.92
CA CYS A 148 -5.50 9.85 -10.85
C CYS A 148 -6.50 8.69 -10.70
N TYR A 149 -7.55 8.90 -9.89
CA TYR A 149 -8.62 7.94 -9.67
C TYR A 149 -9.43 7.73 -10.94
N ASP A 150 -9.78 8.79 -11.65
CA ASP A 150 -10.58 8.70 -12.87
C ASP A 150 -9.88 7.93 -13.97
N ALA A 151 -8.55 8.06 -14.07
CA ALA A 151 -7.71 7.29 -14.98
C ALA A 151 -7.50 5.82 -14.57
N TYR A 152 -7.89 5.41 -13.36
CA TYR A 152 -7.72 4.05 -12.87
C TYR A 152 -8.90 3.15 -13.24
N HIS A 153 -8.63 1.96 -13.77
CA HIS A 153 -9.69 1.03 -14.18
C HIS A 153 -10.15 0.09 -13.04
N LEU A 154 -9.30 -0.19 -12.05
CA LEU A 154 -9.62 -1.07 -10.91
C LEU A 154 -9.99 -0.26 -9.67
N LYS A 155 -10.93 0.67 -9.82
CA LYS A 155 -11.39 1.56 -8.74
C LYS A 155 -11.85 0.72 -7.53
N TRP A 156 -11.34 1.06 -6.35
CA TRP A 156 -11.88 0.56 -5.08
C TRP A 156 -12.85 1.59 -4.50
N GLN A 157 -12.32 2.77 -4.15
CA GLN A 157 -13.07 3.87 -3.54
C GLN A 157 -12.48 5.22 -3.98
N PRO A 158 -13.31 6.28 -4.09
CA PRO A 158 -12.81 7.64 -4.30
C PRO A 158 -11.75 8.02 -3.26
N PRO A 159 -10.72 8.83 -3.62
CA PRO A 159 -9.58 9.12 -2.74
C PRO A 159 -9.95 9.57 -1.33
N THR A 160 -10.93 10.48 -1.20
CA THR A 160 -11.42 10.97 0.09
C THR A 160 -12.03 9.85 0.94
N ILE A 161 -12.82 8.97 0.34
CA ILE A 161 -13.45 7.84 1.04
C ILE A 161 -12.38 6.81 1.45
N GLY A 162 -11.46 6.48 0.55
CA GLY A 162 -10.36 5.55 0.84
C GLY A 162 -9.44 6.05 1.95
N ARG A 163 -9.08 7.34 1.96
CA ARG A 163 -8.27 7.95 3.02
C ARG A 163 -9.00 7.97 4.36
N ASN A 164 -10.29 8.32 4.37
CA ASN A 164 -11.10 8.23 5.58
C ASN A 164 -11.15 6.79 6.13
N TRP A 165 -11.25 5.80 5.25
CA TRP A 165 -11.23 4.40 5.66
C TRP A 165 -9.88 3.99 6.27
N PHE A 166 -8.75 4.37 5.67
CA PHE A 166 -7.43 4.13 6.26
C PHE A 166 -7.27 4.82 7.62
N ASN A 167 -7.79 6.03 7.76
CA ASN A 167 -7.77 6.76 9.01
C ASN A 167 -8.57 6.03 10.11
N CYS A 168 -9.77 5.54 9.77
CA CYS A 168 -10.58 4.69 10.64
C CYS A 168 -9.84 3.40 11.02
N PHE A 169 -9.24 2.69 10.05
CA PHE A 169 -8.48 1.47 10.32
C PHE A 169 -7.32 1.72 11.28
N ARG A 170 -6.59 2.83 11.08
CA ARG A 170 -5.44 3.22 11.91
C ARG A 170 -5.84 3.47 13.37
N HIS A 171 -6.93 4.19 13.62
CA HIS A 171 -7.30 4.62 14.98
C HIS A 171 -8.35 3.75 15.66
N GLN A 172 -9.20 3.08 14.89
CA GLN A 172 -10.36 2.34 15.37
C GLN A 172 -10.53 1.03 14.59
N PRO A 173 -9.52 0.12 14.60
CA PRO A 173 -9.53 -1.09 13.77
C PRO A 173 -10.72 -2.01 14.04
N HIS A 174 -11.21 -2.06 15.28
CA HIS A 174 -12.36 -2.88 15.69
C HIS A 174 -13.71 -2.28 15.26
N LYS A 175 -13.77 -0.97 14.98
CA LYS A 175 -14.98 -0.29 14.47
C LYS A 175 -14.99 -0.16 12.96
N THR A 176 -13.84 -0.33 12.33
CA THR A 176 -13.69 -0.22 10.87
C THR A 176 -14.47 -1.32 10.19
N GLU A 177 -15.39 -0.93 9.32
CA GLU A 177 -16.19 -1.84 8.52
C GLU A 177 -15.47 -2.19 7.21
N GLU A 178 -15.85 -3.29 6.59
CA GLU A 178 -15.46 -3.56 5.20
C GLU A 178 -16.06 -2.50 4.26
N LEU A 179 -15.25 -2.02 3.30
CA LEU A 179 -15.77 -1.30 2.14
C LEU A 179 -15.74 -2.20 0.91
N LYS A 180 -16.93 -2.50 0.39
CA LYS A 180 -17.10 -3.24 -0.86
C LYS A 180 -16.54 -2.43 -2.03
N SER A 181 -15.96 -3.09 -3.01
CA SER A 181 -15.48 -2.44 -4.23
C SER A 181 -16.65 -1.92 -5.07
N VAL A 182 -16.40 -0.89 -5.88
CA VAL A 182 -17.28 -0.56 -7.01
C VAL A 182 -17.25 -1.70 -8.05
N GLU A 183 -18.37 -1.92 -8.75
CA GLU A 183 -18.66 -3.11 -9.58
C GLU A 183 -17.56 -3.53 -10.56
N ALA A 184 -16.76 -2.59 -11.08
CA ALA A 184 -15.68 -2.85 -12.04
C ALA A 184 -14.61 -3.83 -11.51
N TYR A 185 -14.33 -3.84 -10.20
CA TYR A 185 -13.39 -4.76 -9.59
C TYR A 185 -13.98 -6.17 -9.38
N MET A 186 -15.31 -6.27 -9.20
CA MET A 186 -15.98 -7.56 -8.98
C MET A 186 -16.02 -8.41 -10.25
N LYS A 187 -16.17 -7.77 -11.44
CA LYS A 187 -16.19 -8.47 -12.73
C LYS A 187 -14.88 -9.16 -13.14
N LEU A 188 -13.75 -8.81 -12.53
CA LEU A 188 -12.44 -9.43 -12.78
C LEU A 188 -12.15 -10.63 -11.86
N LEU A 189 -12.95 -10.82 -10.81
CA LEU A 189 -12.83 -11.94 -9.88
C LEU A 189 -13.87 -13.03 -10.15
N GLU A 190 -14.83 -12.78 -11.03
CA GLU A 190 -15.60 -13.85 -11.64
C GLU A 190 -14.64 -14.59 -12.58
N PRO A 191 -14.31 -15.87 -12.30
CA PRO A 191 -13.68 -16.67 -13.34
C PRO A 191 -14.62 -16.62 -14.54
N ASP A 192 -14.07 -16.46 -15.75
CA ASP A 192 -14.84 -16.74 -16.95
C ASP A 192 -15.52 -18.09 -16.72
N THR A 193 -16.84 -18.05 -16.55
CA THR A 193 -17.65 -19.25 -16.55
C THR A 193 -17.48 -19.78 -17.96
N VAL A 194 -16.56 -20.72 -18.13
CA VAL A 194 -16.36 -21.44 -19.38
C VAL A 194 -17.63 -22.25 -19.59
N VAL A 195 -18.49 -21.67 -20.43
CA VAL A 195 -19.68 -22.20 -21.12
C VAL A 195 -20.84 -22.65 -20.25
#